data_AF-A0A1N7BAR8-F1
#
_entry.id   AF-A0A1N7BAR8-F1
#
_cell.length_a   1.000
_cell.length_b   1.000
_cell.length_c   1.000
_cell.angle_alpha   90.00
_cell.angle_beta   90.00
_cell.angle_gamma   90.00
#
_symmetry.space_group_name_H-M   'P 1'
#
loop_
_entity.id
_entity.type
_entity.pdbx_description
1 polymer ?
#
loop_
_entity_poly.entity_id
_entity_poly.type
_entity_poly.pdbx_seq_one_letter_code
_entity_poly.pdbx_strand_id
1 'polypeptide(L)' 'MKYLWLGLCLLPLTGIGKNNPTAECRWLYDRIEILEQAIKKGDTLGTEQELARWKTEYNKKQCSQYDY' A
#
# COMPACT_ATOMS: atom_id res chain seq x y z
N MET A 1 -5.62 -32.42 43.67
CA MET A 1 -5.42 -32.80 42.26
C MET A 1 -5.23 -31.53 41.45
N LYS A 2 -4.09 -31.45 40.79
CA LYS A 2 -3.44 -30.24 40.26
C LYS A 2 -3.77 -30.18 38.77
N TYR A 3 -4.73 -29.34 38.36
CA TYR A 3 -4.96 -29.10 36.93
C TYR A 3 -4.15 -27.88 36.52
N LEU A 4 -3.08 -28.19 35.79
CA LEU A 4 -2.11 -27.24 35.27
C LEU A 4 -2.81 -26.17 34.44
N TRP A 5 -2.62 -24.95 34.91
CA TRP A 5 -2.69 -23.71 34.16
C TRP A 5 -1.54 -23.73 33.12
N LEU A 6 -1.81 -24.22 31.92
CA LEU A 6 -0.92 -24.05 30.77
C LEU A 6 -1.59 -23.10 29.80
N GLY A 7 -1.15 -21.84 29.93
CA GLY A 7 -1.51 -20.74 29.06
C GLY A 7 -1.27 -21.12 27.62
N LEU A 8 -2.36 -21.21 26.88
CA LEU A 8 -2.33 -21.26 25.44
C LEU A 8 -2.62 -19.84 24.96
N CYS A 9 -1.63 -18.95 25.11
CA CYS A 9 -1.56 -17.71 24.36
C CYS A 9 -1.36 -18.06 22.88
N LEU A 10 -2.43 -18.53 22.21
CA LEU A 10 -2.56 -18.44 20.76
C LEU A 10 -2.88 -16.99 20.41
N LEU A 11 -1.93 -16.09 20.67
CA LEU A 11 -1.83 -14.94 19.79
C LEU A 11 -1.34 -15.56 18.48
N PRO A 12 -2.10 -15.49 17.38
CA PRO A 12 -1.48 -15.75 16.11
C PRO A 12 -0.36 -14.72 16.01
N LEU A 13 0.87 -15.19 16.06
CA LEU A 13 1.96 -14.59 15.32
C LEU A 13 1.52 -14.64 13.85
N THR A 14 0.56 -13.80 13.46
CA THR A 14 0.51 -13.29 12.11
C THR A 14 1.78 -12.48 12.02
N GLY A 15 2.88 -13.19 11.69
CA GLY A 15 4.14 -12.58 11.39
C GLY A 15 3.83 -11.40 10.50
N ILE A 16 4.22 -10.23 10.96
CA ILE A 16 4.28 -9.01 10.17
C ILE A 16 5.37 -9.28 9.13
N GLY A 17 5.10 -10.20 8.20
CA GLY A 17 5.83 -10.31 6.96
C GLY A 17 5.41 -9.08 6.20
N LYS A 18 6.39 -8.22 5.87
CA LYS A 18 6.14 -7.03 5.06
C LYS A 18 5.24 -7.43 3.89
N ASN A 19 4.08 -6.80 3.79
CA ASN A 19 3.16 -7.06 2.69
C ASN A 19 3.76 -6.41 1.45
N ASN A 20 4.63 -7.16 0.76
CA ASN A 20 5.29 -6.64 -0.43
C ASN A 20 4.23 -6.34 -1.50
N PRO A 21 4.33 -5.19 -2.19
CA PRO A 21 3.38 -4.83 -3.23
C PRO A 21 3.48 -5.80 -4.40
N THR A 22 2.34 -6.03 -5.05
CA THR A 22 2.33 -6.62 -6.40
C THR A 22 3.08 -5.70 -7.37
N ALA A 23 3.58 -6.25 -8.47
CA ALA A 23 4.23 -5.45 -9.52
C ALA A 23 3.34 -4.31 -10.03
N GLU A 24 2.03 -4.57 -10.15
CA GLU A 24 1.04 -3.55 -10.54
C GLU A 24 0.91 -2.45 -9.48
N CYS A 25 0.76 -2.83 -8.21
CA CYS A 25 0.63 -1.87 -7.12
C CYS A 25 1.90 -1.05 -6.92
N ARG A 26 3.09 -1.63 -7.13
CA ARG A 26 4.37 -0.93 -7.15
C ARG A 26 4.43 0.10 -8.28
N TRP A 27 4.06 -0.31 -9.50
CA TRP A 27 4.02 0.59 -10.65
C TRP A 27 3.07 1.78 -10.42
N LEU A 28 1.88 1.54 -9.86
CA LEU A 28 0.91 2.60 -9.54
C LEU A 28 1.48 3.59 -8.52
N TYR A 29 2.14 3.09 -7.47
CA TYR A 29 2.79 3.94 -6.46
C TYR A 29 3.87 4.83 -7.09
N ASP A 30 4.80 4.24 -7.83
CA ASP A 30 5.90 4.96 -8.47
C ASP A 30 5.36 5.98 -9.51
N ARG A 31 4.31 5.62 -10.27
CA ARG A 31 3.68 6.53 -11.25
C ARG A 31 3.02 7.73 -10.57
N ILE A 32 2.32 7.51 -9.46
CA ILE A 32 1.70 8.58 -8.67
C ILE A 32 2.79 9.52 -8.13
N GLU A 33 3.89 8.99 -7.58
CA GLU A 33 4.99 9.80 -7.06
C GLU A 33 5.60 10.70 -8.15
N ILE A 34 5.86 10.15 -9.34
CA ILE A 34 6.39 10.91 -10.47
C ILE A 34 5.45 12.06 -10.86
N LEU A 35 4.14 11.80 -10.95
CA LEU A 35 3.15 12.82 -11.35
C LEU A 35 3.02 13.91 -10.28
N GLU A 36 3.04 13.55 -8.99
CA GLU A 36 3.04 14.53 -7.91
C GLU A 36 4.31 15.40 -7.92
N GLN A 37 5.47 14.82 -8.24
CA GLN A 37 6.71 15.58 -8.42
C GLN A 37 6.67 16.50 -9.65
N ALA A 38 6.06 16.05 -10.76
CA ALA A 38 5.89 16.87 -11.96
C ALA A 38 5.01 18.11 -11.68
N ILE A 39 3.87 17.91 -11.01
CA ILE A 39 2.99 19.01 -10.58
C ILE A 39 3.73 19.98 -9.65
N LYS A 40 4.51 19.48 -8.68
CA LYS A 40 5.35 20.32 -7.81
C LYS A 40 6.37 21.17 -8.59
N LYS A 41 6.80 20.72 -9.77
CA LYS A 41 7.73 21.44 -10.66
C LYS A 41 7.00 22.38 -11.65
N GLY A 42 5.67 22.46 -11.60
CA GLY A 42 4.85 23.33 -12.43
C GLY A 42 4.30 22.67 -13.70
N ASP A 43 4.48 21.36 -13.88
CA ASP A 43 3.88 20.61 -14.99
C ASP A 43 2.49 20.10 -14.58
N THR A 44 1.47 20.90 -14.85
CA THR A 44 0.09 20.67 -14.38
C THR A 44 -0.87 20.21 -15.48
N LEU A 45 -0.73 20.73 -16.70
CA LEU A 45 -1.69 20.52 -17.78
C LEU A 45 -1.66 19.06 -18.26
N GLY A 46 -2.75 18.32 -18.03
CA GLY A 46 -2.86 16.89 -18.33
C GLY A 46 -2.31 15.98 -17.22
N THR A 47 -1.26 16.43 -16.52
CA THR A 47 -0.64 15.72 -15.39
C THR A 47 -1.61 15.54 -14.21
N GLU A 48 -2.45 16.53 -13.91
CA GLU A 48 -3.47 16.41 -12.86
C GLU A 48 -4.57 15.40 -13.18
N GLN A 49 -5.04 15.37 -14.44
CA GLN A 49 -6.06 14.42 -14.88
C GLN A 49 -5.50 12.99 -14.85
N GLU A 50 -4.25 12.83 -15.27
CA GLU A 50 -3.55 11.55 -15.19
C GLU A 50 -3.35 11.11 -13.73
N LEU A 51 -2.93 12.02 -12.84
CA LEU A 51 -2.80 11.74 -11.42
C LEU A 51 -4.12 11.27 -10.80
N ALA A 52 -5.23 11.96 -11.10
CA ALA A 52 -6.55 11.60 -10.61
C ALA A 52 -6.98 10.19 -11.09
N ARG A 53 -6.68 9.86 -12.35
CA ARG A 53 -6.95 8.54 -12.91
C ARG A 53 -6.17 7.46 -12.16
N TRP A 54 -4.86 7.63 -11.96
CA TRP A 54 -4.05 6.61 -11.30
C TRP A 54 -4.32 6.49 -9.80
N LYS A 55 -4.65 7.58 -9.10
CA LYS A 55 -5.14 7.51 -7.72
C LYS A 55 -6.44 6.71 -7.60
N THR A 56 -7.33 6.84 -8.58
CA THR A 56 -8.57 6.04 -8.63
C THR A 56 -8.26 4.54 -8.77
N GLU A 57 -7.37 4.15 -9.69
CA GLU A 57 -6.97 2.75 -9.87
C GLU A 57 -6.22 2.20 -8.64
N TYR A 58 -5.33 2.99 -8.04
CA TYR A 58 -4.62 2.64 -6.81
C TYR A 58 -5.59 2.30 -5.67
N ASN A 59 -6.62 3.14 -5.47
CA ASN A 59 -7.65 2.92 -4.46
C ASN A 59 -8.53 1.72 -4.79
N LYS A 60 -8.98 1.58 -6.04
CA LYS A 60 -9.81 0.46 -6.51
C LYS A 60 -9.12 -0.89 -6.27
N LYS A 61 -7.80 -0.94 -6.41
CA LYS A 61 -6.97 -2.13 -6.21
C LYS A 61 -6.50 -2.31 -4.76
N GLN A 62 -6.92 -1.43 -3.85
CA GLN A 62 -6.54 -1.45 -2.44
C GLN A 62 -5.01 -1.49 -2.27
N CYS A 63 -4.29 -0.78 -3.13
CA CYS A 63 -2.84 -0.82 -3.16
C CYS A 63 -2.22 -0.25 -1.88
N SER A 64 -2.91 0.63 -1.14
CA SER A 64 -2.46 1.17 0.15
C SER A 64 -2.22 0.14 1.26
N GLN A 65 -2.61 -1.11 1.08
CA GLN A 65 -2.40 -2.19 2.07
C GLN A 65 -0.97 -2.74 2.09
N TYR A 66 -0.14 -2.38 1.12
CA TYR A 66 1.23 -2.88 0.95
C TYR A 66 2.28 -1.94 1.56
N ASP A 67 3.45 -2.50 1.84
CA ASP A 67 4.64 -1.80 2.31
C ASP A 67 5.53 -1.40 1.12
N TYR A 68 5.51 -0.11 0.75
CA TYR A 68 6.17 0.46 -0.43
C TYR A 68 7.60 0.95 -0.21
#